data_AF-A0A2S0KSD9-F1
#
_entry.id   AF-A0A2S0KSD9-F1
#
_cell.length_a   1.000
_cell.length_b   1.000
_cell.length_c   1.000
_cell.angle_alpha   90.00
_cell.angle_beta   90.00
_cell.angle_gamma   90.00
#
_symmetry.space_group_name_H-M   'P 1'
#
loop_
_entity.id
_entity.type
_entity.pdbx_description
1 polymer ?
#
loop_
_entity_poly.entity_id
_entity_poly.type
_entity_poly.pdbx_seq_one_letter_code
_entity_poly.pdbx_strand_id
1 'polypeptide(L)'
;MSTRGIIAIEDPDKTCRAIYVHFDMYLDGAGICLTQHYTTQNRVEKLLALGGLSALGDKLSEDDPEPEAQDVCIAYHRDYGEEYDAPDEWESADKLLAQAHHMYWAEYVYVFRNGEWVFDTPYRPQGWRSVKQTLQEEK
;
A
#
# COMPACT_ATOMS: atom_id res chain seq x y z
N MET A 1 -1.93 -16.63 9.94
CA MET A 1 -0.65 -15.89 9.87
C MET A 1 -0.94 -14.68 9.00
N SER A 2 -0.59 -13.47 9.44
CA SER A 2 -0.87 -12.25 8.69
C SER A 2 0.43 -11.64 8.19
N THR A 3 0.42 -11.21 6.94
CA THR A 3 1.52 -10.48 6.30
C THR A 3 1.14 -9.03 6.21
N ARG A 4 1.78 -8.23 7.06
CA ARG A 4 1.47 -6.81 7.24
C ARG A 4 2.30 -5.98 6.31
N GLY A 5 1.77 -4.83 5.95
CA GLY A 5 2.50 -3.89 5.13
C GLY A 5 1.97 -2.49 5.23
N ILE A 6 2.71 -1.59 4.59
CA ILE A 6 2.36 -0.19 4.45
C ILE A 6 2.18 0.11 2.97
N ILE A 7 1.16 0.89 2.65
CA ILE A 7 0.97 1.49 1.33
C ILE A 7 1.15 2.99 1.50
N ALA A 8 2.03 3.58 0.70
CA ALA A 8 2.32 5.00 0.76
C ALA A 8 2.34 5.64 -0.63
N ILE A 9 2.13 6.96 -0.65
CA ILE A 9 2.36 7.81 -1.81
C ILE A 9 3.47 8.81 -1.49
N GLU A 10 4.42 8.99 -2.41
CA GLU A 10 5.48 10.00 -2.32
C GLU A 10 5.08 11.26 -3.08
N ASP A 11 5.04 12.38 -2.38
CA ASP A 11 4.76 13.70 -2.94
C ASP A 11 6.02 14.29 -3.61
N PRO A 12 5.89 15.31 -4.49
CA PRO A 12 7.03 15.89 -5.23
C PRO A 12 8.16 16.44 -4.34
N ASP A 13 7.84 16.86 -3.12
CA ASP A 13 8.75 17.39 -2.10
C ASP A 13 9.39 16.29 -1.22
N LYS A 14 9.14 15.01 -1.54
CA LYS A 14 9.63 13.81 -0.85
C LYS A 14 8.92 13.45 0.45
N THR A 15 7.94 14.21 0.89
CA THR A 15 7.09 13.73 1.99
C THR A 15 6.26 12.54 1.52
N CYS A 16 5.81 11.72 2.46
CA CYS A 16 4.98 10.56 2.16
C CYS A 16 3.75 10.53 3.06
N ARG A 17 2.64 10.06 2.50
CA ARG A 17 1.43 9.72 3.26
C ARG A 17 1.23 8.22 3.17
N ALA A 18 0.93 7.58 4.30
CA ALA A 18 0.97 6.13 4.42
C ALA A 18 -0.20 5.57 5.22
N ILE A 19 -0.72 4.42 4.81
CA ILE A 19 -1.74 3.66 5.55
C ILE A 19 -1.24 2.25 5.88
N TYR A 20 -1.72 1.72 6.99
CA TYR A 20 -1.47 0.34 7.41
C TYR A 20 -2.40 -0.66 6.71
N VAL A 21 -1.88 -1.83 6.37
CA VAL A 21 -2.66 -2.96 5.85
C VAL A 21 -2.28 -4.25 6.59
N HIS A 22 -3.29 -4.96 7.11
CA HIS A 22 -3.07 -6.12 7.98
C HIS A 22 -2.76 -7.44 7.25
N PHE A 23 -3.45 -7.72 6.14
CA PHE A 23 -3.39 -9.02 5.47
C PHE A 23 -2.84 -8.93 4.04
N ASP A 24 -2.22 -10.03 3.62
CA ASP A 24 -1.79 -10.35 2.25
C ASP A 24 -0.89 -9.31 1.55
N MET A 25 0.02 -8.71 2.30
CA MET A 25 0.94 -7.70 1.76
C MET A 25 2.14 -8.26 0.99
N TYR A 26 2.10 -9.53 0.59
CA TYR A 26 3.14 -10.13 -0.25
C TYR A 26 3.21 -9.49 -1.64
N LEU A 27 4.37 -9.67 -2.29
CA LEU A 27 4.62 -9.14 -3.62
C LEU A 27 3.65 -9.72 -4.67
N ASP A 28 3.35 -11.03 -4.58
CA ASP A 28 2.45 -11.77 -5.45
C ASP A 28 0.96 -11.59 -5.11
N GLY A 29 0.62 -11.01 -3.96
CA GLY A 29 -0.73 -10.58 -3.59
C GLY A 29 -0.92 -9.08 -3.81
N ALA A 30 -0.60 -8.30 -2.78
CA ALA A 30 -0.71 -6.84 -2.83
C ALA A 30 0.10 -6.19 -3.96
N GLY A 31 1.32 -6.66 -4.25
CA GLY A 31 2.12 -6.07 -5.34
C GLY A 31 1.47 -6.20 -6.72
N ILE A 32 0.81 -7.33 -7.00
CA ILE A 32 0.02 -7.52 -8.23
C ILE A 32 -1.18 -6.56 -8.23
N CYS A 33 -1.97 -6.54 -7.16
CA CYS A 33 -3.15 -5.69 -7.04
C CYS A 33 -2.81 -4.20 -7.26
N LEU A 34 -1.76 -3.71 -6.59
CA LEU A 34 -1.30 -2.33 -6.70
C LEU A 34 -0.87 -1.97 -8.13
N THR A 35 -0.09 -2.84 -8.77
CA THR A 35 0.40 -2.57 -10.12
C THR A 35 -0.64 -2.71 -11.23
N GLN A 36 -1.73 -3.44 -11.00
CA GLN A 36 -2.81 -3.61 -11.96
C GLN A 36 -3.91 -2.56 -11.79
N HIS A 37 -4.35 -2.33 -10.55
CA HIS A 37 -5.55 -1.54 -10.28
C HIS A 37 -5.24 -0.16 -9.74
N TYR A 38 -4.09 0.09 -9.11
CA TYR A 38 -3.77 1.38 -8.50
C TYR A 38 -2.66 2.12 -9.26
N THR A 39 -2.90 2.38 -10.55
CA THR A 39 -1.87 2.88 -11.48
C THR A 39 -1.82 4.41 -11.63
N THR A 40 -2.77 5.13 -11.05
CA THR A 40 -2.85 6.58 -11.14
C THR A 40 -2.82 7.21 -9.76
N GLN A 41 -2.16 8.37 -9.63
CA GLN A 41 -2.10 9.10 -8.37
C GLN A 41 -3.49 9.31 -7.77
N ASN A 42 -4.47 9.76 -8.56
CA ASN A 42 -5.83 9.97 -8.08
C ASN A 42 -6.49 8.71 -7.48
N ARG A 43 -6.18 7.52 -8.01
CA ARG A 43 -6.71 6.26 -7.48
C ARG A 43 -5.99 5.84 -6.20
N VAL A 44 -4.69 6.06 -6.13
CA VAL A 44 -3.89 5.83 -4.90
C VAL A 44 -4.32 6.78 -3.78
N GLU A 45 -4.58 8.05 -4.08
CA GLU A 45 -5.10 9.04 -3.12
C GLU A 45 -6.43 8.58 -2.51
N LYS A 46 -7.34 8.05 -3.35
CA LYS A 46 -8.60 7.47 -2.87
C LYS A 46 -8.41 6.21 -2.03
N LEU A 47 -7.41 5.40 -2.34
CA LEU A 47 -7.06 4.22 -1.53
C LEU A 47 -6.60 4.66 -0.13
N LEU A 48 -5.70 5.64 -0.06
CA LEU A 48 -5.24 6.22 1.21
C LEU A 48 -6.40 6.86 1.99
N ALA A 49 -7.36 7.49 1.32
CA ALA A 49 -8.52 8.10 1.95
C ALA A 49 -9.46 7.08 2.65
N LEU A 50 -9.31 5.77 2.39
CA LEU A 50 -10.00 4.73 3.16
C LEU A 50 -9.45 4.58 4.58
N GLY A 51 -8.22 5.07 4.83
CA GLY A 51 -7.51 4.90 6.09
C GLY A 51 -6.91 3.50 6.25
N GLY A 52 -6.70 3.08 7.50
CA GLY A 52 -6.21 1.74 7.83
C GLY A 52 -7.09 0.61 7.27
N LEU A 53 -6.45 -0.38 6.64
CA LEU A 53 -7.11 -1.52 6.01
C LEU A 53 -6.85 -2.82 6.75
N SER A 54 -7.90 -3.63 6.85
CA SER A 54 -7.77 -5.04 7.19
C SER A 54 -7.17 -5.80 6.01
N ALA A 55 -7.72 -5.62 4.81
CA ALA A 55 -7.25 -6.27 3.59
C ALA A 55 -7.35 -5.33 2.39
N LEU A 56 -6.34 -5.39 1.52
CA LEU A 56 -6.34 -4.69 0.24
C LEU A 56 -7.25 -5.43 -0.76
N GLY A 57 -8.11 -4.68 -1.43
CA GLY A 57 -8.87 -5.14 -2.59
C GLY A 57 -8.54 -4.30 -3.81
N ASP A 58 -8.98 -4.73 -4.98
CA ASP A 58 -8.82 -4.00 -6.24
C ASP A 58 -9.91 -2.92 -6.45
N LYS A 59 -11.01 -2.98 -5.68
CA LYS A 59 -12.06 -1.95 -5.59
C LYS A 59 -11.96 -1.13 -4.31
N LEU A 60 -12.17 0.18 -4.44
CA LEU A 60 -12.29 1.11 -3.32
C LEU A 60 -13.63 0.95 -2.58
N SER A 61 -14.71 0.59 -3.28
CA SER A 61 -16.06 0.39 -2.75
C SER A 61 -16.88 -0.52 -3.70
N GLU A 62 -18.07 -0.95 -3.28
CA GLU A 62 -18.95 -1.78 -4.13
C GLU A 62 -19.29 -1.10 -5.48
N ASP A 63 -19.48 0.22 -5.46
CA ASP A 63 -19.77 1.04 -6.65
C ASP A 63 -18.52 1.53 -7.41
N ASP A 64 -17.33 0.97 -7.13
CA ASP A 64 -16.11 1.37 -7.84
C ASP A 64 -16.24 1.07 -9.35
N PRO A 65 -16.07 2.08 -10.23
CA PRO A 65 -16.22 1.90 -11.68
C PRO A 65 -15.09 1.08 -12.33
N GLU A 66 -14.09 0.63 -11.57
CA GLU A 66 -12.99 -0.20 -12.08
C GLU A 66 -13.51 -1.53 -12.66
N PRO A 67 -13.46 -1.72 -14.00
CA PRO A 67 -14.18 -2.80 -14.66
C PRO A 67 -13.58 -4.19 -14.44
N GLU A 68 -12.26 -4.27 -14.21
CA GLU A 68 -11.54 -5.53 -14.02
C GLU A 68 -11.39 -5.94 -12.55
N ALA A 69 -11.81 -5.07 -11.63
CA ALA A 69 -11.71 -5.29 -10.21
C ALA A 69 -12.84 -6.20 -9.70
N GLN A 70 -12.57 -7.01 -8.69
CA GLN A 70 -13.45 -8.03 -8.14
C GLN A 70 -13.70 -7.86 -6.63
N ASP A 71 -12.65 -7.58 -5.87
CA ASP A 71 -12.63 -7.58 -4.41
C ASP A 71 -12.57 -6.16 -3.83
N VAL A 72 -13.49 -5.86 -2.91
CA VAL A 72 -13.54 -4.55 -2.24
C VAL A 72 -12.51 -4.51 -1.11
N CYS A 73 -11.74 -3.43 -1.02
CA CYS A 73 -10.88 -3.13 0.15
C CYS A 73 -11.69 -3.25 1.43
N ILE A 74 -11.15 -3.88 2.47
CA ILE A 74 -11.80 -3.95 3.77
C ILE A 74 -11.13 -2.93 4.69
N ALA A 75 -11.80 -1.80 4.96
CA ALA A 75 -11.30 -0.72 5.80
C ALA A 75 -11.83 -0.85 7.23
N TYR A 76 -10.95 -0.70 8.23
CA TYR A 76 -11.31 -0.83 9.65
C TYR A 76 -12.44 0.13 10.04
N HIS A 77 -12.32 1.40 9.63
CA HIS A 77 -13.32 2.41 9.94
C HIS A 77 -14.66 2.12 9.27
N ARG A 78 -14.65 1.88 7.94
CA ARG A 78 -15.88 1.76 7.15
C ARG A 78 -16.64 0.46 7.44
N ASP A 79 -15.92 -0.67 7.51
CA ASP A 79 -16.54 -2.00 7.49
C ASP A 79 -16.66 -2.61 8.90
N TYR A 80 -15.77 -2.24 9.82
CA TYR A 80 -15.82 -2.70 11.22
C TYR A 80 -16.29 -1.63 12.20
N GLY A 81 -16.49 -0.39 11.76
CA GLY A 81 -16.97 0.72 12.60
C GLY A 81 -15.95 1.19 13.62
N GLU A 82 -14.66 0.94 13.38
CA GLU A 82 -13.56 1.42 14.22
C GLU A 82 -13.35 2.93 14.06
N GLU A 83 -12.49 3.52 14.89
CA GLU A 83 -12.10 4.92 14.72
C GLU A 83 -11.37 5.11 13.38
N TYR A 84 -11.54 6.28 12.77
CA TYR A 84 -10.89 6.58 11.49
C TYR A 84 -9.39 6.76 11.70
N ASP A 85 -8.61 5.83 11.16
CA ASP A 85 -7.16 5.85 11.12
C ASP A 85 -6.69 6.55 9.84
N ALA A 86 -6.44 7.86 9.94
CA ALA A 86 -6.04 8.69 8.82
C ALA A 86 -4.62 8.34 8.33
N PRO A 87 -4.27 8.61 7.06
CA PRO A 87 -2.90 8.41 6.58
C PRO A 87 -1.87 9.16 7.43
N ASP A 88 -0.85 8.46 7.88
CA ASP A 88 0.28 9.03 8.60
C ASP A 88 1.19 9.82 7.65
N GLU A 89 1.63 11.00 8.08
CA GLU A 89 2.61 11.82 7.35
C GLU A 89 4.04 11.49 7.75
N TRP A 90 4.91 11.38 6.74
CA TRP A 90 6.31 11.02 6.90
C TRP A 90 7.21 12.00 6.14
N GLU A 91 8.36 12.32 6.74
CA GLU A 91 9.37 13.17 6.11
C GLU A 91 9.92 12.58 4.80
N SER A 92 10.00 11.24 4.72
CA SER A 92 10.40 10.52 3.51
C SER A 92 10.03 9.04 3.56
N ALA A 93 10.03 8.41 2.39
CA ALA A 93 9.88 6.96 2.24
C ALA A 93 10.95 6.18 3.03
N ASP A 94 12.20 6.66 3.06
CA ASP A 94 13.29 6.01 3.79
C ASP A 94 13.07 6.05 5.31
N LYS A 95 12.53 7.15 5.83
CA LYS A 95 12.16 7.28 7.25
C LYS A 95 11.02 6.35 7.61
N LEU A 96 9.99 6.29 6.75
CA LEU A 96 8.90 5.34 6.88
C LEU A 96 9.44 3.90 6.91
N LEU A 97 10.26 3.51 5.93
CA LEU A 97 10.84 2.16 5.83
C LEU A 97 11.62 1.77 7.09
N ALA A 98 12.44 2.69 7.62
CA ALA A 98 13.24 2.46 8.82
C ALA A 98 12.39 2.23 10.08
N GLN A 99 11.18 2.80 10.15
CA GLN A 99 10.28 2.65 11.28
C GLN A 99 9.20 1.59 11.07
N ALA A 100 8.92 1.20 9.82
CA ALA A 100 7.78 0.37 9.45
C ALA A 100 7.74 -0.99 10.20
N HIS A 101 8.89 -1.63 10.40
CA HIS A 101 8.97 -2.87 11.19
C HIS A 101 8.64 -2.63 12.67
N HIS A 102 9.18 -1.57 13.25
CA HIS A 102 9.08 -1.31 14.68
C HIS A 102 7.69 -0.81 15.08
N MET A 103 7.08 0.02 14.25
CA MET A 103 5.79 0.66 14.54
C MET A 103 4.59 -0.20 14.10
N TYR A 104 4.70 -0.92 12.99
CA TYR A 104 3.56 -1.60 12.37
C TYR A 104 3.77 -3.10 12.17
N TRP A 105 4.93 -3.64 12.57
CA TRP A 105 5.36 -5.00 12.21
C TRP A 105 5.23 -5.28 10.72
N ALA A 106 5.43 -4.24 9.91
CA ALA A 106 5.33 -4.34 8.46
C ALA A 106 6.47 -5.20 7.92
N GLU A 107 6.11 -6.12 7.03
CA GLU A 107 7.03 -6.96 6.29
C GLU A 107 7.33 -6.36 4.91
N TYR A 108 6.40 -5.57 4.38
CA TYR A 108 6.50 -4.89 3.10
C TYR A 108 6.10 -3.41 3.23
N VAL A 109 6.81 -2.55 2.52
CA VAL A 109 6.43 -1.15 2.32
C VAL A 109 6.36 -0.90 0.83
N TYR A 110 5.19 -0.50 0.35
CA TYR A 110 4.95 -0.10 -1.03
C TYR A 110 4.83 1.41 -1.11
N VAL A 111 5.53 2.02 -2.06
CA VAL A 111 5.52 3.47 -2.29
C VAL A 111 5.16 3.73 -3.74
N PHE A 112 4.08 4.48 -3.96
CA PHE A 112 3.75 5.00 -5.27
C PHE A 112 4.53 6.29 -5.51
N ARG A 113 5.41 6.30 -6.51
CA ARG A 113 6.21 7.47 -6.86
C ARG A 113 6.39 7.56 -8.37
N ASN A 114 6.23 8.77 -8.91
CA ASN A 114 6.38 9.03 -10.34
C ASN A 114 5.51 8.13 -11.25
N GLY A 115 4.33 7.72 -10.79
CA GLY A 115 3.43 6.86 -11.58
C GLY A 115 3.72 5.35 -11.48
N GLU A 116 4.70 4.94 -10.69
CA GLU A 116 5.09 3.54 -10.55
C GLU A 116 5.16 3.12 -9.08
N TRP A 117 4.96 1.82 -8.85
CA TRP A 117 5.11 1.20 -7.54
C TRP A 117 6.53 0.69 -7.34
N VAL A 118 7.13 1.11 -6.25
CA VAL A 118 8.34 0.51 -5.70
C VAL A 118 8.07 -0.11 -4.35
N PHE A 119 8.89 -1.07 -3.95
CA PHE A 119 8.78 -1.70 -2.63
C PHE A 119 10.15 -1.99 -2.03
N ASP A 120 10.17 -2.16 -0.71
CA ASP A 120 11.26 -2.78 0.02
C ASP A 120 10.73 -3.50 1.28
N THR A 121 11.58 -4.28 1.94
CA THR A 121 11.23 -5.00 3.16
C THR A 121 11.95 -4.40 4.37
N PRO A 122 11.22 -3.91 5.39
CA PRO A 122 11.83 -3.25 6.55
C PRO A 122 12.83 -4.10 7.33
N TYR A 123 12.63 -5.43 7.37
CA TYR A 123 13.48 -6.34 8.12
C TYR A 123 14.84 -6.59 7.46
N ARG A 124 14.91 -6.57 6.12
CA ARG A 124 16.14 -6.71 5.33
C ARG A 124 16.09 -5.80 4.11
N PRO A 125 16.28 -4.48 4.30
CA PRO A 125 16.20 -3.52 3.20
C PRO A 125 17.23 -3.85 2.12
N GLN A 126 16.77 -3.89 0.87
CA GLN A 126 17.61 -4.10 -0.31
C GLN A 126 17.63 -2.86 -1.22
N GLY A 127 16.95 -1.79 -0.80
CA GLY A 127 16.68 -0.61 -1.60
C GLY A 127 15.34 -0.72 -2.33
N TRP A 128 14.79 0.44 -2.71
CA TRP A 128 13.54 0.55 -3.46
C TRP A 128 13.65 -0.14 -4.82
N ARG A 129 12.88 -1.22 -5.00
CA ARG A 129 12.83 -2.01 -6.24
C ARG A 129 11.48 -1.83 -6.92
N SER A 130 11.46 -1.82 -8.25
CA SER A 130 10.19 -1.76 -9.01
C SER A 130 9.40 -3.05 -8.79
N VAL A 131 8.17 -2.92 -8.29
CA VAL A 131 7.26 -4.06 -8.08
C VAL A 131 7.03 -4.81 -9.39
N LYS A 132 6.78 -4.05 -10.46
CA LYS A 132 6.49 -4.61 -11.79
C LYS A 132 7.67 -5.39 -12.37
N GLN A 133 8.90 -4.89 -12.22
CA GLN A 133 10.09 -5.59 -12.73
C GLN A 133 10.37 -6.85 -11.92
N THR A 134 10.30 -6.78 -10.59
CA THR A 134 10.54 -7.96 -9.74
C THR A 134 9.50 -9.07 -10.01
N LEU A 135 8.22 -8.72 -10.18
CA LEU A 135 7.17 -9.68 -10.56
C LEU A 135 7.36 -10.32 -11.95
N GLN A 136 8.14 -9.71 -12.83
CA GLN A 136 8.48 -10.29 -14.15
C GLN A 136 9.68 -11.23 -14.07
N GLU A 137 10.63 -10.97 -13.17
CA GLU A 137 11.83 -11.79 -12.96
C GLU A 137 11.53 -13.09 -12.21
N GLU A 138 10.47 -13.12 -11.40
CA GLU A 138 10.04 -14.31 -10.64
C GLU A 138 9.18 -15.30 -11.44
N LYS A 139 8.89 -15.01 -12.73
CA LYS A 139 8.14 -15.89 -13.66
C LYS A 139 9.07 -16.74 -14.52
#